data_AF-A0A846HNR5-F1
#
_entry.id   AF-A0A846HNR5-F1
#
_cell.length_a   1.000
_cell.length_b   1.000
_cell.length_c   1.000
_cell.angle_alpha   90.00
_cell.angle_beta   90.00
_cell.angle_gamma   90.00
#
_symmetry.space_group_name_H-M   'P 1'
#
loop_
_entity.id
_entity.type
_entity.pdbx_description
1 polymer ?
#
loop_
_entity_poly.entity_id
_entity_poly.type
_entity_poly.pdbx_seq_one_letter_code
_entity_poly.pdbx_strand_id
1 'polypeptide(L)' 'MRDQPLRRDADRLIASVRFTGLIREDASAAANPLDEIWHVAHPWASAEGDWIIIGIQQAGA' A
#
# COMPACT_ATOMS: atom_id res chain seq x y z
N MET A 1 18.31 -0.88 1.29
CA MET A 1 17.09 -1.26 2.02
C MET A 1 16.48 -2.42 1.23
N ARG A 2 16.32 -3.61 1.82
CA ARG A 2 15.68 -4.72 1.09
C ARG A 2 14.18 -4.47 1.14
N ASP A 3 13.57 -4.09 0.02
CA ASP A 3 12.13 -4.01 -0.11
C ASP A 3 11.57 -5.42 0.06
N GLN A 4 11.09 -5.73 1.27
CA GLN A 4 10.44 -7.01 1.56
C GLN A 4 8.96 -6.83 1.28
N PRO A 5 8.44 -7.31 0.13
CA PRO A 5 7.06 -7.06 -0.27
C PRO A 5 6.05 -7.76 0.65
N LEU A 6 6.50 -8.73 1.44
CA LEU A 6 5.70 -9.45 2.43
C LEU A 6 6.51 -9.66 3.70
N ARG A 7 5.92 -9.36 4.86
CA ARG A 7 6.48 -9.64 6.19
C ARG A 7 5.41 -10.18 7.13
N ARG A 8 5.83 -10.97 8.12
CA ARG A 8 4.99 -11.30 9.29
C ARG A 8 5.22 -10.29 10.40
N ASP A 9 4.15 -9.91 11.06
CA ASP A 9 4.16 -9.07 12.25
C ASP A 9 3.10 -9.59 13.22
N ALA A 10 3.54 -10.24 14.29
CA ALA A 10 2.70 -10.97 15.23
C ALA A 10 1.70 -11.92 14.53
N ASP A 11 0.41 -11.69 14.68
CA ASP A 11 -0.70 -12.46 14.12
C ASP A 11 -1.11 -12.01 12.71
N ARG A 12 -0.32 -11.15 12.05
CA ARG A 12 -0.63 -10.57 10.74
C ARG A 12 0.46 -10.87 9.72
N LEU A 13 0.05 -11.02 8.45
CA LEU A 13 0.95 -10.68 7.35
C LEU A 13 0.71 -9.25 6.93
N ILE A 14 1.80 -8.58 6.58
CA ILE A 14 1.80 -7.25 6.00
C ILE A 14 2.41 -7.36 4.61
N ALA A 15 1.64 -7.04 3.59
CA ALA A 15 2.12 -6.88 2.22
C ALA A 15 2.31 -5.39 1.91
N SER A 16 3.34 -5.07 1.15
CA SER A 16 3.63 -3.71 0.70
C SER A 16 3.54 -3.65 -0.81
N VAL A 17 2.73 -2.73 -1.34
CA VAL A 17 2.49 -2.56 -2.77
C VAL A 17 2.88 -1.12 -3.15
N ARG A 18 3.73 -0.95 -4.17
CA ARG A 18 4.08 0.36 -4.69
C ARG A 18 3.18 0.69 -5.88
N PHE A 19 2.40 1.76 -5.75
CA PHE A 19 1.58 2.34 -6.80
C PHE A 19 2.32 3.54 -7.39
N THR A 20 2.48 3.55 -8.71
CA THR A 20 3.12 4.65 -9.45
C THR A 20 2.27 5.07 -10.63
N GLY A 21 2.18 6.37 -10.92
CA GLY A 21 1.46 6.85 -12.09
C GLY A 21 1.09 8.33 -12.00
N LEU A 22 -0.06 8.67 -12.57
CA LEU A 22 -0.65 10.01 -12.48
C LEU A 22 -2.06 9.89 -11.88
N ILE A 23 -2.44 10.82 -10.99
CA ILE A 23 -3.75 10.89 -10.36
C ILE A 23 -4.39 12.27 -10.57
N ARG A 24 -5.72 12.29 -10.77
CA ARG A 24 -6.54 13.51 -10.71
C ARG A 24 -7.44 13.43 -9.49
N GLU A 25 -7.26 14.34 -8.55
CA GLU A 25 -8.07 14.40 -7.33
C GLU A 25 -9.37 15.19 -7.54
N ASP A 26 -9.34 16.17 -8.44
CA ASP A 26 -10.51 16.89 -8.93
C ASP A 26 -10.71 16.60 -10.42
N ALA A 27 -11.97 16.45 -10.84
CA ALA A 27 -12.33 16.13 -12.23
C ALA A 27 -11.79 17.14 -13.26
N SER A 28 -11.60 18.39 -12.84
CA SER A 28 -11.14 19.50 -13.68
C SER A 28 -9.65 19.83 -13.50
N ALA A 29 -8.96 19.23 -12.53
CA ALA A 29 -7.56 19.52 -12.25
C ALA A 29 -6.60 18.79 -13.21
N ALA A 30 -5.37 19.32 -13.30
CA ALA A 30 -4.27 18.63 -13.93
C ALA A 30 -3.92 17.34 -13.17
N ALA A 31 -3.38 16.35 -13.89
CA ALA A 31 -2.94 15.11 -13.26
C ALA A 31 -1.58 15.31 -12.58
N ASN A 32 -1.45 14.82 -11.35
CA ASN A 32 -0.24 14.92 -10.53
C ASN A 32 0.47 13.55 -10.47
N PRO A 33 1.81 13.51 -10.35
CA PRO A 33 2.54 12.27 -10.05
C PRO A 33 2.02 11.58 -8.79
N LEU A 34 1.84 10.27 -8.88
CA LEU A 34 1.58 9.37 -7.76
C LEU A 34 2.77 8.44 -7.62
N ASP A 35 3.36 8.37 -6.43
CA ASP A 35 4.36 7.38 -6.06
C ASP A 35 4.19 7.03 -4.58
N GLU A 36 3.36 6.03 -4.31
CA GLU A 36 2.95 5.66 -2.97
C GLU A 36 3.22 4.18 -2.70
N ILE A 37 3.64 3.87 -1.49
CA ILE A 37 3.74 2.51 -0.96
C ILE A 37 2.61 2.31 0.03
N TRP A 38 1.70 1.39 -0.30
CA TRP A 38 0.57 1.03 0.53
C TRP A 38 0.90 -0.24 1.28
N HIS A 39 0.74 -0.20 2.60
CA HIS A 39 0.89 -1.36 3.47
C HIS A 39 -0.49 -1.90 3.80
N VAL A 40 -0.74 -3.15 3.41
CA VAL A 40 -1.99 -3.85 3.70
C VAL A 40 -1.72 -5.02 4.63
N ALA A 41 -2.64 -5.29 5.54
CA ALA A 41 -2.53 -6.39 6.50
C ALA A 41 -3.71 -7.33 6.44
N HIS A 42 -3.46 -8.61 6.71
CA HIS A 42 -4.51 -9.60 6.99
C HIS A 42 -4.12 -10.46 8.19
N PRO A 43 -5.09 -10.97 8.96
CA PRO A 43 -4.83 -11.96 10.00
C PRO A 43 -4.24 -13.24 9.40
N TRP A 44 -3.07 -13.66 9.89
CA TRP A 44 -2.36 -14.85 9.39
C TRP A 44 -3.19 -16.14 9.51
N ALA A 45 -4.02 -16.21 10.55
CA ALA A 45 -4.84 -17.39 10.84
C ALA A 45 -6.19 -17.41 10.09
N SER A 46 -6.49 -16.39 9.28
CA SER A 46 -7.72 -16.35 8.48
C SER A 46 -7.41 -16.63 7.01
N ALA A 47 -8.22 -17.50 6.40
CA ALA A 47 -8.24 -17.71 4.95
C ALA A 47 -9.16 -16.70 4.23
N GLU A 48 -9.90 -15.88 4.99
CA GLU A 48 -10.78 -14.85 4.44
C GLU A 48 -9.94 -13.71 3.86
N GLY A 49 -10.37 -13.16 2.72
CA GLY A 49 -9.63 -12.20 1.90
C GLY A 49 -9.65 -10.76 2.41
N ASP A 50 -9.81 -10.55 3.72
CA ASP A 50 -10.00 -9.23 4.33
C ASP A 50 -8.65 -8.53 4.54
N TRP A 51 -8.14 -7.94 3.46
CA TRP A 51 -6.96 -7.10 3.50
C TRP A 51 -7.34 -5.66 3.82
N ILE A 52 -6.77 -5.10 4.89
CA ILE A 52 -7.02 -3.73 5.31
C ILE A 52 -5.78 -2.86 5.09
N ILE A 53 -5.97 -1.60 4.68
CA ILE A 53 -4.90 -0.61 4.62
C ILE A 53 -4.52 -0.22 6.04
N ILE A 54 -3.25 -0.38 6.39
CA ILE A 54 -2.70 -0.02 7.71
C ILE A 54 -1.68 1.11 7.65
N GLY A 55 -1.30 1.54 6.44
CA GLY A 55 -0.40 2.67 6.24
C GLY A 55 -0.21 3.00 4.77
N ILE A 56 0.02 4.27 4.49
CA ILE A 56 0.39 4.80 3.17
C ILE A 56 1.64 5.64 3.37
N GLN A 57 2.69 5.35 2.60
CA GLN A 57 3.94 6.11 2.59
C GLN A 57 4.15 6.72 1.21
N GLN A 58 4.43 8.03 1.14
CA GLN A 58 4.91 8.66 -0.09
C GLN A 58 6.34 8.17 -0.38
N ALA A 59 6.56 7.63 -1.58
CA ALA A 59 7.86 7.10 -2.00
C ALA A 59 8.78 8.19 -2.60
N GLY A 60 8.21 9.31 -3.08
CA GLY A 60 8.98 10.47 -3.51
C GLY A 60 8.12 11.65 -3.95
N ALA A 61 8.69 12.86 -3.80
CA ALA A 61 8.36 14.05 -4.58
C ALA A 61 9.36 14.17 -5.74
#